data_AF-A0A6L6PPQ2-F1
#
_entry.id   AF-A0A6L6PPQ2-F1
#
_cell.length_a   1.000
_cell.length_b   1.000
_cell.length_c   1.000
_cell.angle_alpha   90.00
_cell.angle_beta   90.00
_cell.angle_gamma   90.00
#
_symmetry.space_group_name_H-M   'P 1'
#
loop_
_entity.id
_entity.type
_entity.pdbx_description
1 polymer ?
#
loop_
_entity_poly.entity_id
_entity_poly.type
_entity_poly.pdbx_seq_one_letter_code
_entity_poly.pdbx_strand_id
1 'polypeptide(L)' 'MSRDNDHNLVLNNMRRLDQKYQQINADQTDFMRRQSSGEQPDPDEFIKLLEQQSVTGSAMTAQFNLFQKPLKTALTDSR' A
#
# COMPACT_ATOMS: atom_id res chain seq x y z
N MET A 1 16.75 -15.37 -19.97
CA MET A 1 15.83 -15.79 -18.90
C MET A 1 15.93 -14.77 -17.76
N SER A 2 14.98 -13.84 -17.62
CA SER A 2 15.01 -12.86 -16.50
C SER A 2 13.69 -12.12 -16.24
N ARG A 3 12.74 -12.09 -17.19
CA ARG A 3 11.48 -11.30 -17.07
C ARG A 3 10.46 -11.88 -16.09
N ASP A 4 10.45 -13.19 -15.86
CA ASP A 4 9.46 -13.84 -14.97
C ASP A 4 9.70 -13.57 -13.48
N ASN A 5 10.96 -13.33 -13.07
CA ASN A 5 11.30 -13.02 -11.68
C ASN A 5 10.84 -11.60 -11.26
N ASP A 6 10.94 -10.62 -12.16
CA ASP A 6 10.57 -9.23 -11.86
C ASP A 6 9.05 -9.06 -11.69
N HIS A 7 8.25 -9.79 -12.48
CA HIS A 7 6.79 -9.82 -12.32
C HIS A 7 6.38 -10.38 -10.95
N ASN A 8 7.04 -11.45 -10.52
CA ASN A 8 6.76 -12.08 -9.22
C ASN A 8 7.15 -11.15 -8.06
N LEU A 9 8.24 -10.38 -8.19
CA LEU A 9 8.66 -9.39 -7.20
C LEU A 9 7.66 -8.23 -7.06
N VAL A 10 7.16 -7.67 -8.16
CA VAL A 10 6.17 -6.58 -8.11
C VAL A 10 4.86 -7.04 -7.48
N LEU A 11 4.36 -8.22 -7.86
CA LEU A 11 3.14 -8.79 -7.28
C LEU A 11 3.31 -9.10 -5.78
N ASN A 12 4.46 -9.63 -5.37
CA ASN A 12 4.77 -9.86 -3.96
C ASN A 12 4.86 -8.54 -3.16
N ASN A 13 5.45 -7.50 -3.75
CA ASN A 13 5.50 -6.17 -3.14
C ASN A 13 4.11 -5.55 -3.02
N MET A 14 3.26 -5.66 -4.05
CA MET A 14 1.87 -5.20 -3.98
C MET A 14 1.09 -5.94 -2.90
N ARG A 15 1.23 -7.27 -2.81
CA ARG A 15 0.57 -8.06 -1.75
C ARG A 15 1.01 -7.62 -0.34
N ARG A 16 2.30 -7.35 -0.14
CA ARG A 16 2.82 -6.84 1.15
C ARG A 16 2.28 -5.46 1.48
N LEU A 17 2.21 -4.57 0.49
CA LEU A 17 1.65 -3.23 0.68
C LEU A 17 0.16 -3.29 0.99
N ASP A 18 -0.60 -4.15 0.30
CA ASP A 18 -2.01 -4.38 0.57
C ASP A 18 -2.24 -4.89 1.99
N GLN A 19 -1.49 -5.92 2.43
CA GLN A 19 -1.55 -6.41 3.81
C GLN A 19 -1.27 -5.31 4.83
N LYS A 20 -0.25 -4.47 4.58
CA LYS A 20 0.07 -3.34 5.45
C LYS A 20 -1.06 -2.32 5.49
N TYR A 21 -1.70 -2.05 4.36
CA TYR A 21 -2.84 -1.13 4.28
C TYR A 21 -4.06 -1.65 5.03
N GLN A 22 -4.37 -2.95 4.91
CA GLN A 22 -5.44 -3.58 5.68
C GLN A 22 -5.17 -3.50 7.19
N GLN A 23 -3.91 -3.70 7.61
CA GLN A 23 -3.52 -3.54 9.02
C GLN A 23 -3.74 -2.10 9.50
N ILE A 24 -3.31 -1.09 8.75
CA ILE A 24 -3.50 0.32 9.12
C ILE A 24 -5.00 0.65 9.28
N ASN A 25 -5.86 0.13 8.41
CA ASN A 25 -7.31 0.33 8.54
C ASN A 25 -7.88 -0.35 9.79
N ALA A 26 -7.38 -1.54 10.13
CA ALA A 26 -7.77 -2.23 11.36
C ALA A 26 -7.36 -1.43 12.60
N ASP A 27 -6.13 -0.89 12.61
CA ASP A 27 -5.61 -0.08 13.72
C ASP A 27 -6.37 1.25 13.87
N GLN A 28 -6.74 1.90 12.76
CA GLN A 28 -7.61 3.08 12.78
C GLN A 28 -8.99 2.76 13.34
N THR A 29 -9.56 1.60 12.97
CA THR A 29 -10.85 1.15 13.49
C THR A 29 -10.77 0.85 15.00
N ASP A 30 -9.67 0.24 15.46
CA ASP A 30 -9.43 0.01 16.88
C ASP A 30 -9.27 1.32 17.65
N PHE A 31 -8.53 2.30 17.12
CA PHE A 31 -8.42 3.64 17.70
C PHE A 31 -9.80 4.29 17.91
N MET A 32 -10.66 4.27 16.89
CA MET A 32 -12.02 4.81 16.97
C MET A 32 -12.89 4.03 17.96
N ARG A 33 -12.72 2.71 18.03
CA ARG A 33 -13.41 1.87 19.02
C ARG A 33 -13.00 2.24 20.44
N ARG A 34 -11.70 2.38 20.72
CA ARG A 34 -11.17 2.79 22.03
C ARG A 34 -11.68 4.17 22.44
N GLN A 35 -11.65 5.12 21.51
CA GLN A 35 -12.17 6.47 21.76
C GLN A 35 -13.67 6.46 22.09
N SER A 36 -14.47 5.66 21.36
CA SER A 36 -15.91 5.53 21.61
C SER A 36 -16.27 4.72 22.87
N SER A 37 -15.39 3.83 23.33
CA SER A 37 -15.55 3.12 24.61
C SER A 37 -15.17 3.97 25.82
N GLY A 38 -14.76 5.23 25.60
CA GLY A 38 -14.39 6.18 26.65
C GLY A 38 -12.92 6.13 27.06
N GLU A 39 -12.09 5.37 26.34
CA GLU A 39 -10.63 5.50 26.46
C GLU A 39 -10.18 6.82 25.82
N GLN A 40 -9.03 7.32 26.26
CA GLN A 40 -8.36 8.48 25.67
C GLN A 40 -7.08 8.04 24.98
N PRO A 41 -7.16 7.38 23.81
CA PRO A 41 -5.97 7.00 23.05
C PRO A 41 -5.22 8.25 22.60
N ASP A 42 -3.90 8.14 22.48
CA ASP A 42 -3.01 9.25 22.14
C ASP A 42 -3.38 9.83 20.75
N PRO A 43 -3.74 11.12 20.64
CA PRO A 43 -4.04 11.73 19.34
C PRO A 43 -2.91 11.59 18.31
N ASP A 44 -1.65 11.56 18.76
CA ASP A 44 -0.50 11.40 17.88
C ASP A 44 -0.46 9.99 17.23
N GLU A 45 -1.07 8.99 17.86
CA GLU A 45 -1.23 7.65 17.30
C GLU A 45 -2.07 7.70 16.02
N PHE A 46 -3.18 8.43 16.04
CA PHE A 46 -4.04 8.57 14.88
C PHE A 46 -3.36 9.33 13.73
N ILE A 47 -2.61 10.40 14.05
CA ILE A 47 -1.84 11.13 13.04
C ILE A 47 -0.80 10.22 12.38
N LYS A 48 -0.07 9.40 13.16
CA LYS A 48 0.87 8.42 12.62
C LYS A 48 0.18 7.38 11.73
N LEU A 49 -1.02 6.92 12.11
CA LEU A 49 -1.79 6.00 11.27
C LEU A 49 -2.19 6.63 9.93
N LEU A 50 -2.58 7.91 9.92
CA LEU A 50 -2.89 8.65 8.68
C LEU A 50 -1.65 8.83 7.80
N GLU A 51 -0.50 9.18 8.39
CA GLU A 51 0.77 9.28 7.66
C GLU A 51 1.17 7.94 7.03
N GLN A 52 1.06 6.85 7.80
CA GLN A 52 1.36 5.51 7.31
C GLN A 52 0.42 5.09 6.17
N GLN A 53 -0.87 5.44 6.25
CA GLN A 53 -1.84 5.19 5.19
C GLN A 53 -1.44 5.93 3.90
N SER A 54 -1.11 7.21 4.01
CA SER A 54 -0.69 8.06 2.89
C SER A 54 0.57 7.53 2.18
N VAL A 55 1.61 7.19 2.95
CA VAL A 55 2.87 6.64 2.42
C VAL A 55 2.63 5.29 1.76
N THR A 56 1.83 4.43 2.38
CA THR A 56 1.53 3.09 1.85
C THR A 56 0.74 3.17 0.53
N GLY A 57 -0.26 4.06 0.44
CA GLY A 57 -1.00 4.30 -0.81
C GLY A 57 -0.12 4.88 -1.92
N SER A 58 0.77 5.83 -1.58
CA SER A 58 1.76 6.37 -2.52
C SER A 58 2.70 5.28 -3.05
N ALA A 59 3.17 4.39 -2.17
CA ALA A 59 4.00 3.26 -2.55
C ALA A 59 3.27 2.27 -3.48
N MET A 60 1.99 1.96 -3.21
CA MET A 60 1.19 1.11 -4.11
C MET A 60 1.05 1.72 -5.49
N THR A 61 0.78 3.02 -5.57
CA THR A 61 0.66 3.75 -6.84
C THR A 61 1.96 3.71 -7.62
N ALA A 62 3.11 3.89 -6.94
CA ALA A 62 4.42 3.77 -7.56
C ALA A 62 4.67 2.36 -8.11
N GLN A 63 4.34 1.31 -7.35
CA GLN A 63 4.49 -0.08 -7.82
C GLN A 63 3.59 -0.39 -9.02
N PHE A 64 2.35 0.11 -9.02
CA PHE A 64 1.46 -0.03 -10.16
C PHE A 64 2.01 0.67 -11.42
N ASN A 65 2.55 1.88 -11.26
CA ASN A 65 3.18 2.60 -12.38
C ASN A 65 4.41 1.88 -12.93
N LEU A 66 5.22 1.26 -12.06
CA LEU A 66 6.36 0.43 -12.47
C LEU A 66 5.90 -0.80 -13.26
N PHE A 67 4.79 -1.42 -12.85
CA PHE A 67 4.18 -2.54 -13.58
C PHE A 67 3.64 -2.12 -14.97
N GLN A 68 3.02 -0.95 -15.06
CA GLN A 68 2.40 -0.46 -16.30
C GLN A 68 3.43 -0.05 -17.37
N LYS A 69 4.60 0.46 -16.97
CA LYS A 69 5.64 0.95 -17.88
C LYS A 69 6.07 -0.10 -18.94
N PRO A 70 6.50 -1.32 -18.56
CA PRO A 70 6.86 -2.37 -19.52
C PRO A 70 5.73 -2.75 -20.48
N LEU A 71 4.48 -2.78 -20.00
CA LEU A 71 3.32 -3.12 -20.83
C LEU A 71 3.09 -2.08 -21.92
N LYS A 72 3.21 -0.78 -21.57
CA LYS A 72 3.10 0.32 -22.54
C LYS A 72 4.24 0.28 -23.56
N THR A 73 5.47 0.04 -23.13
CA THR A 73 6.63 -0.06 -24.04
C THR A 73 6.46 -1.23 -25.01
N ALA A 74 6.09 -2.42 -24.51
CA ALA A 74 5.88 -3.58 -25.36
C ALA A 74 4.80 -3.37 -26.43
N LEU A 75 3.68 -2.72 -26.07
CA LEU A 75 2.60 -2.38 -27.01
C LEU A 75 3.01 -1.36 -28.08
N THR A 76 3.97 -0.48 -27.76
CA THR A 76 4.45 0.57 -28.68
C THR A 76 5.49 0.02 -29.65
N ASP A 77 6.39 -0.86 -29.19
CA ASP A 77 7.40 -1.52 -30.03
C ASP A 77 6.81 -2.59 -30.97
N SER A 78 5.61 -3.10 -30.68
CA SER A 78 4.89 -4.05 -31.53
C SER A 78 4.10 -3.41 -32.69
N ARG A 79 4.24 -2.09 -32.91
CA ARG A 79 3.66 -1.35 -34.04
C ARG A 79 4.74 -0.95 -35.03
#